data_AF-B2A2Q2-F1
#
_entry.id   AF-B2A2Q2-F1
#
_cell.length_a   1.000
_cell.length_b   1.000
_cell.length_c   1.000
_cell.angle_alpha   90.00
_cell.angle_beta   90.00
_cell.angle_gamma   90.00
#
_symmetry.space_group_name_H-M   'P 1'
#
loop_
_entity.id
_entity.type
_entity.pdbx_description
1 polymer ?
#
loop_
_entity_poly.entity_id
_entity_poly.type
_entity_poly.pdbx_seq_one_letter_code
_entity_poly.pdbx_strand_id
1 'polypeptide(L)'
;MRASNRHECQGSEPIFDLNIVRSIKNDLLQKGEFKAYLLFKLGTSTPLTLEQLLKLRVKDLTSDEVKLYLSPSFPREINDFLQSQPENQELFSHKEFQAVKDRAVTHGVIDFDQETMRKTFGYHYFQKTRDIRKVEQALNMKPETFTFKYIGYYDETYYCFYCTKGCLW
;
A
#
# COMPACT_ATOMS: atom_id res chain seq x y z
N MET A 1 29.96 -15.80 -4.18
CA MET A 1 30.01 -14.32 -4.26
C MET A 1 29.33 -13.90 -5.56
N ARG A 2 28.12 -13.33 -5.49
CA ARG A 2 27.44 -12.72 -6.65
C ARG A 2 27.09 -11.30 -6.24
N ALA A 3 27.88 -10.36 -6.73
CA ALA A 3 27.59 -8.94 -6.66
C ALA A 3 27.50 -8.39 -8.10
N SER A 4 26.75 -7.31 -8.22
CA SER A 4 26.64 -6.41 -9.37
C SER A 4 25.62 -6.78 -10.45
N ASN A 5 24.38 -6.30 -10.25
CA ASN A 5 23.88 -5.11 -10.95
C ASN A 5 22.42 -4.88 -10.54
N ARG A 6 22.21 -4.32 -9.34
CA ARG A 6 20.97 -3.62 -9.03
C ARG A 6 21.13 -2.23 -9.65
N HIS A 7 20.60 -2.04 -10.86
CA HIS A 7 20.45 -0.71 -11.40
C HIS A 7 19.67 0.14 -10.39
N GLU A 8 20.28 1.26 -9.99
CA GLU A 8 19.72 2.28 -9.13
C GLU A 8 18.34 2.71 -9.62
N CYS A 9 17.28 2.18 -9.00
CA CYS A 9 16.03 2.91 -8.84
C CYS A 9 16.07 3.45 -7.42
N GLN A 10 16.53 4.70 -7.28
CA GLN A 10 16.48 5.43 -6.00
C GLN A 10 15.00 5.73 -5.70
N GLY A 11 14.33 4.83 -4.99
CA GLY A 11 12.95 4.99 -4.58
C GLY A 11 12.50 3.84 -3.70
N SER A 12 11.45 4.03 -2.92
CA SER A 12 10.93 2.97 -2.07
C SER A 12 10.43 1.74 -2.85
N GLU A 13 10.51 0.59 -2.19
CA GLU A 13 10.00 -0.69 -2.68
C GLU A 13 8.62 -1.00 -2.09
N PRO A 14 7.79 -1.84 -2.75
CA PRO A 14 6.65 -2.48 -2.11
C PRO A 14 7.09 -3.47 -1.02
N ILE A 15 6.21 -3.72 -0.05
CA ILE A 15 6.39 -4.80 0.91
C ILE A 15 5.91 -6.10 0.27
N PHE A 16 6.86 -6.90 -0.23
CA PHE A 16 6.58 -8.14 -0.95
C PHE A 16 5.95 -9.24 -0.09
N ASP A 17 6.29 -9.31 1.21
CA ASP A 17 5.78 -10.34 2.12
C ASP A 17 4.58 -9.82 2.94
N LEU A 18 3.42 -10.46 2.76
CA LEU A 18 2.22 -10.15 3.54
C LEU A 18 2.39 -10.42 5.04
N ASN A 19 3.31 -11.28 5.46
CA ASN A 19 3.61 -11.50 6.87
C ASN A 19 4.23 -10.27 7.49
N ILE A 20 5.11 -9.56 6.79
CA ILE A 20 5.66 -8.26 7.25
C ILE A 20 4.52 -7.25 7.40
N VAL A 21 3.62 -7.16 6.41
CA VAL A 21 2.44 -6.29 6.47
C VAL A 21 1.55 -6.63 7.69
N ARG A 22 1.36 -7.93 7.99
CA ARG A 22 0.60 -8.37 9.18
C ARG A 22 1.32 -8.00 10.48
N SER A 23 2.63 -8.23 10.55
CA SER A 23 3.43 -7.93 11.74
C SER A 23 3.41 -6.43 12.08
N ILE A 24 3.62 -5.56 11.09
CA ILE A 24 3.53 -4.10 11.26
C ILE A 24 2.16 -3.70 11.79
N LYS A 25 1.07 -4.23 11.18
CA LYS A 25 -0.30 -3.97 11.64
C LYS A 25 -0.51 -4.40 13.09
N ASN A 26 -0.06 -5.59 13.46
CA ASN A 26 -0.26 -6.13 14.79
C ASN A 26 0.50 -5.32 15.85
N ASP A 27 1.72 -4.89 15.57
CA ASP A 27 2.52 -4.08 16.51
C ASP A 27 1.91 -2.67 16.70
N LEU A 28 1.47 -2.01 15.61
CA LEU A 28 0.71 -0.75 15.71
C LEU A 28 -0.55 -0.90 16.57
N LEU A 29 -1.29 -2.00 16.40
CA LEU A 29 -2.48 -2.28 17.19
C LEU A 29 -2.16 -2.53 18.66
N GLN A 30 -1.12 -3.32 18.95
CA GLN A 30 -0.68 -3.63 20.32
C GLN A 30 -0.21 -2.39 21.09
N LYS A 31 0.38 -1.41 20.39
CA LYS A 31 0.79 -0.13 20.98
C LYS A 31 -0.34 0.89 21.14
N GLY A 32 -1.55 0.58 20.68
CA GLY A 32 -2.67 1.51 20.70
C GLY A 32 -2.55 2.65 19.69
N GLU A 33 -1.68 2.52 18.67
CA GLU A 33 -1.50 3.53 17.62
C GLU A 33 -2.57 3.37 16.52
N PHE A 34 -3.85 3.48 16.91
CA PHE A 34 -5.00 3.13 16.07
C PHE A 34 -5.07 3.91 14.76
N LYS A 35 -4.75 5.20 14.77
CA LYS A 35 -4.70 6.01 13.54
C LYS A 35 -3.58 5.57 12.59
N ALA A 36 -2.41 5.22 13.12
CA ALA A 36 -1.31 4.69 12.32
C ALA A 36 -1.65 3.30 11.74
N TYR A 37 -2.28 2.43 12.55
CA TYR A 37 -2.82 1.15 12.08
C TYR A 37 -3.80 1.34 10.91
N LEU A 38 -4.75 2.25 11.06
CA LEU A 38 -5.76 2.56 10.04
C LEU A 38 -5.11 3.11 8.77
N LEU A 39 -4.16 4.04 8.90
CA LEU A 39 -3.41 4.59 7.78
C LEU A 39 -2.68 3.49 7.01
N PHE A 40 -1.95 2.62 7.71
CA PHE A 40 -1.20 1.55 7.09
C PHE A 40 -2.11 0.48 6.46
N LYS A 41 -3.22 0.12 7.13
CA LYS A 41 -4.21 -0.81 6.58
C LYS A 41 -4.83 -0.26 5.30
N LEU A 42 -5.27 1.00 5.29
CA LEU A 42 -5.83 1.64 4.11
C LEU A 42 -4.81 1.77 2.98
N GLY A 43 -3.61 2.28 3.29
CA GLY A 43 -2.57 2.48 2.29
C GLY A 43 -2.12 1.20 1.59
N THR A 44 -2.18 0.05 2.29
CA THR A 44 -1.81 -1.26 1.71
C THR A 44 -3.00 -2.02 1.10
N SER A 45 -4.23 -1.56 1.32
CA SER A 45 -5.46 -2.22 0.84
C SER A 45 -6.20 -1.42 -0.24
N THR A 46 -5.83 -0.16 -0.46
CA THR A 46 -6.44 0.75 -1.42
C THR A 46 -5.38 1.33 -2.36
N PRO A 47 -5.76 1.79 -3.56
CA PRO A 47 -4.85 2.45 -4.48
C PRO A 47 -4.54 3.92 -4.14
N LEU A 48 -4.97 4.42 -2.97
CA LEU A 48 -4.87 5.83 -2.59
C LEU A 48 -3.42 6.27 -2.36
N THR A 49 -3.11 7.52 -2.71
CA THR A 49 -1.85 8.17 -2.35
C THR A 49 -1.84 8.59 -0.88
N LEU A 50 -0.64 8.82 -0.31
CA LEU A 50 -0.54 9.40 1.03
C LEU A 50 -1.31 10.72 1.14
N GLU A 51 -1.21 11.61 0.15
CA GLU A 51 -1.94 12.89 0.14
C GLU A 51 -3.46 12.72 0.14
N GLN A 52 -3.98 11.70 -0.55
CA GLN A 52 -5.40 11.37 -0.53
C GLN A 52 -5.80 10.78 0.83
N LEU A 53 -4.97 9.90 1.40
CA LEU A 53 -5.20 9.33 2.72
C LEU A 53 -5.26 10.42 3.79
N LEU A 54 -4.31 11.36 3.79
CA LEU A 54 -4.26 12.45 4.78
C LEU A 54 -5.50 13.37 4.74
N LYS A 55 -6.25 13.39 3.64
CA LYS A 55 -7.50 14.16 3.51
C LYS A 55 -8.75 13.40 4.03
N LEU A 56 -8.60 12.14 4.44
CA LEU A 56 -9.71 11.33 4.94
C LEU A 56 -10.14 11.75 6.35
N ARG A 57 -11.46 11.78 6.54
CA ARG A 57 -12.15 12.03 7.81
C ARG A 57 -12.83 10.78 8.33
N VAL A 58 -13.21 10.80 9.60
CA VAL A 58 -13.86 9.66 10.27
C VAL A 58 -15.09 9.17 9.51
N LYS A 59 -15.93 10.07 8.99
CA LYS A 59 -17.10 9.73 8.18
C LYS A 59 -16.78 9.02 6.86
N ASP A 60 -15.59 9.25 6.30
CA ASP A 60 -15.21 8.64 5.04
C ASP A 60 -14.93 7.14 5.24
N LEU A 61 -14.43 6.75 6.42
CA LEU A 61 -14.27 5.35 6.83
C LEU A 61 -15.58 4.60 7.06
N THR A 62 -16.68 5.32 7.35
CA THR A 62 -18.00 4.73 7.58
C THR A 62 -18.85 4.69 6.31
N SER A 63 -18.39 5.31 5.22
CA SER A 63 -19.02 5.27 3.90
C SER A 63 -18.93 3.88 3.27
N ASP A 64 -19.93 3.51 2.47
CA ASP A 64 -19.99 2.18 1.85
C ASP A 64 -18.91 1.95 0.79
N GLU A 65 -18.39 3.03 0.17
CA GLU A 65 -17.29 2.96 -0.81
C GLU A 65 -15.96 2.56 -0.18
N VAL A 66 -15.64 3.09 1.00
CA VAL A 66 -14.41 2.69 1.72
C VAL A 66 -14.60 1.33 2.39
N LYS A 67 -15.82 1.00 2.84
CA LYS A 67 -16.17 -0.35 3.34
C LYS A 67 -15.90 -1.46 2.32
N LEU A 68 -16.08 -1.21 1.02
CA LEU A 68 -15.77 -2.18 -0.04
C LEU A 68 -14.29 -2.63 -0.02
N TYR A 69 -13.37 -1.72 0.29
CA TYR A 69 -11.95 -2.03 0.47
C TYR A 69 -11.59 -2.48 1.90
N LEU A 70 -12.52 -2.32 2.83
CA LEU A 70 -12.38 -2.63 4.24
C LEU A 70 -13.30 -3.79 4.65
N SER A 71 -12.98 -5.04 4.29
CA SER A 71 -13.70 -6.22 4.84
C SER A 71 -12.77 -7.41 5.13
N PRO A 72 -13.04 -8.22 6.19
CA PRO A 72 -14.07 -8.09 7.22
C PRO A 72 -13.61 -7.21 8.38
N SER A 73 -14.57 -6.56 9.04
CA SER A 73 -14.54 -5.77 10.29
C SER A 73 -13.18 -5.40 10.88
N PHE A 74 -12.97 -4.10 11.14
CA PHE A 74 -11.88 -3.69 12.02
C PHE A 74 -11.92 -4.44 13.37
N PRO A 75 -10.76 -4.61 14.04
CA PRO A 75 -10.74 -5.04 15.44
C PRO A 75 -11.71 -4.22 16.27
N ARG A 76 -12.29 -4.81 17.31
CA ARG A 76 -13.30 -4.16 18.15
C ARG A 76 -12.79 -2.82 18.69
N GLU A 77 -11.54 -2.78 19.11
CA GLU A 77 -10.84 -1.61 19.64
C GLU A 77 -10.80 -0.45 18.63
N ILE A 78 -10.65 -0.77 17.34
CA ILE A 78 -10.65 0.22 16.26
C ILE A 78 -12.07 0.72 15.99
N ASN A 79 -13.08 -0.15 16.03
CA ASN A 79 -14.47 0.29 15.89
C ASN A 79 -14.88 1.19 17.06
N ASP A 80 -14.55 0.79 18.29
CA ASP A 80 -14.81 1.57 19.49
C ASP A 80 -14.09 2.93 19.43
N PHE A 81 -12.83 2.93 18.96
CA PHE A 81 -12.09 4.17 18.69
C PHE A 81 -12.82 5.05 17.67
N LEU A 82 -13.19 4.53 16.49
CA LEU A 82 -13.85 5.30 15.44
C LEU A 82 -15.20 5.89 15.90
N GLN A 83 -15.98 5.14 16.67
CA GLN A 83 -17.25 5.62 17.24
C GLN A 83 -17.07 6.74 18.28
N SER A 84 -15.92 6.80 18.94
CA SER A 84 -15.59 7.84 19.93
C SER A 84 -15.14 9.17 19.30
N GLN A 85 -14.81 9.18 18.00
CA GLN A 85 -14.27 10.37 17.33
C GLN A 85 -15.38 11.13 16.58
N PRO A 86 -15.34 12.49 16.58
CA PRO A 86 -16.20 13.30 15.72
C PRO A 86 -16.09 12.95 14.23
N GLU A 87 -17.23 12.84 13.54
CA GLU A 87 -17.32 12.43 12.13
C GLU A 87 -16.47 13.27 11.16
N ASN A 88 -16.38 14.58 11.39
CA ASN A 88 -15.65 15.51 10.53
C ASN A 88 -14.17 15.67 10.91
N GLN A 89 -13.68 14.95 11.93
CA GLN A 89 -12.29 15.01 12.35
C GLN A 89 -11.38 14.35 11.30
N GLU A 90 -10.23 14.97 11.05
CA GLU A 90 -9.15 14.38 10.28
C GLU A 90 -8.57 13.15 10.99
N LEU A 91 -8.46 12.06 10.25
CA LEU A 91 -7.98 10.80 10.81
C LEU A 91 -6.46 10.77 10.92
N PHE A 92 -5.77 11.28 9.90
CA PHE A 92 -4.35 11.07 9.72
C PHE A 92 -3.62 12.39 9.54
N SER A 93 -2.40 12.43 10.04
CA SER A 93 -1.42 13.48 9.81
C SER A 93 -0.07 12.85 9.47
N HIS A 94 0.93 13.69 9.21
CA HIS A 94 2.31 13.20 9.06
C HIS A 94 2.85 12.51 10.31
N LYS A 95 2.27 12.75 11.50
CA LYS A 95 2.64 12.04 12.73
C LYS A 95 2.33 10.53 12.63
N GLU A 96 1.13 10.18 12.17
CA GLU A 96 0.75 8.78 11.96
C GLU A 96 1.60 8.13 10.88
N PHE A 97 1.91 8.86 9.81
CA PHE A 97 2.82 8.36 8.77
C PHE A 97 4.22 8.08 9.33
N GLN A 98 4.74 8.95 10.20
CA GLN A 98 6.03 8.73 10.84
C GLN A 98 6.00 7.48 11.75
N ALA A 99 4.93 7.29 12.54
CA ALA A 99 4.77 6.09 13.35
C ALA A 99 4.75 4.80 12.52
N VAL A 100 4.08 4.82 11.36
CA VAL A 100 4.10 3.70 10.40
C VAL A 100 5.52 3.48 9.87
N LYS A 101 6.23 4.55 9.49
CA LYS A 101 7.60 4.47 8.98
C LYS A 101 8.56 3.87 10.01
N ASP A 102 8.52 4.36 11.25
CA ASP A 102 9.35 3.86 12.34
C ASP A 102 9.08 2.37 12.61
N ARG A 103 7.81 1.97 12.53
CA ARG A 103 7.41 0.58 12.68
C ARG A 103 7.91 -0.29 11.53
N ALA A 104 7.77 0.18 10.30
CA ALA A 104 8.22 -0.54 9.11
C ALA A 104 9.74 -0.79 9.15
N VAL A 105 10.53 0.22 9.55
CA VAL A 105 11.99 0.09 9.76
C VAL A 105 12.30 -0.95 10.83
N THR A 106 11.55 -0.98 11.93
CA THR A 106 11.72 -1.99 13.00
C THR A 106 11.47 -3.42 12.49
N HIS A 107 10.62 -3.59 11.48
CA HIS A 107 10.35 -4.88 10.83
C HIS A 107 11.23 -5.15 9.59
N GLY A 108 12.30 -4.38 9.39
CA GLY A 108 13.28 -4.60 8.32
C GLY A 108 12.85 -4.08 6.95
N VAL A 109 11.82 -3.24 6.85
CA VAL A 109 11.49 -2.54 5.60
C VAL A 109 12.41 -1.33 5.46
N ILE A 110 13.36 -1.45 4.54
CA ILE A 110 14.35 -0.41 4.21
C ILE A 110 13.69 0.61 3.27
N ASP A 111 14.07 1.88 3.36
CA ASP A 111 13.63 2.96 2.48
C ASP A 111 12.10 3.14 2.38
N PHE A 112 11.39 2.92 3.50
CA PHE A 112 9.95 3.17 3.59
C PHE A 112 9.63 4.66 3.37
N ASP A 113 8.77 4.95 2.38
CA ASP A 113 8.29 6.30 2.05
C ASP A 113 6.78 6.34 1.75
N GLN A 114 6.34 7.49 1.25
CA GLN A 114 4.93 7.78 0.95
C GLN A 114 4.31 6.88 -0.14
N GLU A 115 5.13 6.28 -1.00
CA GLU A 115 4.68 5.40 -2.07
C GLU A 115 4.71 3.91 -1.67
N THR A 116 5.52 3.51 -0.68
CA THR A 116 5.68 2.10 -0.27
C THR A 116 4.33 1.41 -0.07
N MET A 117 3.40 2.04 0.64
CA MET A 117 2.08 1.46 0.91
C MET A 117 1.29 1.23 -0.39
N ARG A 118 1.28 2.23 -1.29
CA ARG A 118 0.57 2.18 -2.56
C ARG A 118 1.18 1.18 -3.54
N LYS A 119 2.52 1.11 -3.60
CA LYS A 119 3.27 0.07 -4.34
C LYS A 119 2.95 -1.31 -3.80
N THR A 120 2.87 -1.46 -2.48
CA THR A 120 2.48 -2.72 -1.81
C THR A 120 1.10 -3.17 -2.26
N PHE A 121 0.10 -2.27 -2.27
CA PHE A 121 -1.21 -2.57 -2.84
C PHE A 121 -1.08 -3.06 -4.29
N GLY A 122 -0.39 -2.30 -5.15
CA GLY A 122 -0.24 -2.63 -6.56
C GLY A 122 0.40 -4.00 -6.81
N TYR A 123 1.48 -4.32 -6.09
CA TYR A 123 2.17 -5.60 -6.18
C TYR A 123 1.23 -6.77 -5.83
N HIS A 124 0.56 -6.69 -4.68
CA HIS A 124 -0.33 -7.77 -4.21
C HIS A 124 -1.61 -7.86 -5.03
N TYR A 125 -2.10 -6.74 -5.55
CA TYR A 125 -3.25 -6.73 -6.45
C TYR A 125 -2.91 -7.44 -7.77
N PHE A 126 -1.74 -7.14 -8.35
CA PHE A 126 -1.25 -7.85 -9.53
C PHE A 126 -1.06 -9.35 -9.28
N GLN A 127 -0.49 -9.75 -8.13
CA GLN A 127 -0.30 -11.17 -7.79
C GLN A 127 -1.63 -11.94 -7.74
N LYS A 128 -2.73 -11.28 -7.34
CA LYS A 128 -4.08 -11.87 -7.30
C LYS A 128 -4.76 -11.89 -8.66
N THR A 129 -4.67 -10.81 -9.43
CA THR A 129 -5.43 -10.65 -10.68
C THR A 129 -4.69 -11.19 -11.90
N ARG A 130 -3.35 -11.17 -11.86
CA ARG A 130 -2.45 -11.40 -13.01
C ARG A 130 -2.75 -10.49 -14.20
N ASP A 131 -3.31 -9.32 -13.93
CA ASP A 131 -3.78 -8.37 -14.95
C ASP A 131 -3.25 -6.98 -14.63
N ILE A 132 -2.25 -6.54 -15.40
CA ILE A 132 -1.60 -5.24 -15.20
C ILE A 132 -2.55 -4.08 -15.51
N ARG A 133 -3.49 -4.24 -16.44
CA ARG A 133 -4.45 -3.17 -16.79
C ARG A 133 -5.41 -2.89 -15.65
N LYS A 134 -5.81 -3.92 -14.90
CA LYS A 134 -6.58 -3.73 -13.66
C LYS A 134 -5.79 -2.94 -12.61
N VAL A 135 -4.48 -3.18 -12.51
CA VAL A 135 -3.61 -2.44 -11.58
C VAL A 135 -3.48 -0.99 -12.01
N GLU A 136 -3.30 -0.72 -13.30
CA GLU A 136 -3.24 0.63 -13.87
C GLU A 136 -4.51 1.42 -13.65
N GLN A 137 -5.66 0.80 -13.92
CA GLN A 137 -6.97 1.38 -13.66
C GLN A 137 -7.15 1.69 -12.18
N ALA A 138 -6.77 0.76 -11.29
CA ALA A 138 -6.87 0.98 -9.85
C ALA A 138 -5.95 2.13 -9.39
N LEU A 139 -4.70 2.17 -9.87
CA LEU A 139 -3.72 3.19 -9.53
C LEU A 139 -3.91 4.51 -10.30
N ASN A 140 -4.85 4.58 -11.25
CA ASN A 140 -5.01 5.71 -12.16
C ASN A 140 -3.68 6.12 -12.84
N MET A 141 -2.90 5.13 -13.28
CA MET A 141 -1.61 5.31 -13.96
C MET A 141 -1.72 5.04 -15.46
N LYS A 142 -0.86 5.69 -16.27
CA LYS A 142 -0.72 5.43 -17.71
C LYS A 142 0.16 4.18 -17.97
N PRO A 143 -0.02 3.46 -19.09
CA PRO A 143 0.46 2.08 -19.29
C PRO A 143 1.97 1.97 -19.57
N GLU A 144 2.68 0.82 -19.60
CA GLU A 144 2.50 -0.56 -19.06
C GLU A 144 3.87 -1.01 -18.46
N THR A 145 4.96 -0.53 -19.05
CA THR A 145 6.34 -0.64 -18.55
C THR A 145 6.59 0.13 -17.26
N PHE A 146 6.00 1.32 -17.09
CA PHE A 146 6.17 2.12 -15.87
C PHE A 146 5.45 1.49 -14.66
N THR A 147 4.29 0.88 -14.87
CA THR A 147 3.49 0.29 -13.80
C THR A 147 4.16 -0.95 -13.21
N PHE A 148 4.72 -1.83 -14.05
CA PHE A 148 5.47 -2.99 -13.58
C PHE A 148 6.68 -2.59 -12.73
N LYS A 149 7.49 -1.62 -13.19
CA LYS A 149 8.60 -1.07 -12.38
C LYS A 149 8.11 -0.45 -11.08
N TYR A 150 7.03 0.33 -11.15
CA TYR A 150 6.43 0.98 -9.99
C TYR A 150 6.05 -0.02 -8.89
N ILE A 151 5.48 -1.16 -9.26
CA ILE A 151 5.07 -2.21 -8.31
C ILE A 151 6.17 -3.25 -8.04
N GLY A 152 7.44 -2.98 -8.41
CA GLY A 152 8.60 -3.81 -8.04
C GLY A 152 8.97 -4.94 -9.01
N TYR A 153 8.50 -4.93 -10.27
CA TYR A 153 8.96 -5.84 -11.33
C TYR A 153 9.95 -5.11 -12.24
N TYR A 154 11.23 -5.34 -12.01
CA TYR A 154 12.32 -4.67 -12.73
C TYR A 154 12.87 -5.46 -13.92
N ASP A 155 12.63 -6.77 -13.96
CA ASP A 155 13.13 -7.66 -15.00
C ASP A 155 12.35 -7.49 -16.31
N GLU A 156 13.09 -7.34 -17.41
CA GLU A 156 12.52 -7.16 -18.74
C GLU A 156 11.71 -8.36 -19.24
N THR A 157 11.95 -9.54 -18.66
CA THR A 157 11.22 -10.77 -18.96
C THR A 157 9.72 -10.64 -18.67
N TYR A 158 9.32 -9.78 -17.72
CA TYR A 158 7.91 -9.50 -17.45
C TYR A 158 7.25 -8.64 -18.53
N TYR A 159 7.99 -7.84 -19.31
CA TYR A 159 7.42 -7.02 -20.38
C TYR A 159 7.08 -7.85 -21.63
N CYS A 160 7.83 -8.92 -21.88
CA CYS A 160 7.70 -9.73 -23.09
C CYS A 160 6.36 -10.49 -23.17
N PHE A 161 5.82 -10.94 -22.02
CA PHE A 161 4.58 -11.71 -21.99
C PHE A 161 3.29 -10.90 -22.20
N TYR A 162 3.32 -9.58 -21.97
CA TYR A 162 2.11 -8.73 -22.01
C TYR A 162 2.12 -7.73 -23.16
N CYS A 163 3.18 -7.72 -23.98
CA CYS A 163 3.20 -6.95 -25.21
C CYS A 163 2.18 -7.54 -26.20
N THR A 164 1.02 -6.89 -26.31
CA THR A 164 -0.03 -7.22 -27.29
C THR A 164 0.35 -6.88 -28.74
N LYS A 165 1.59 -6.46 -28.99
CA LYS A 165 2.20 -6.49 -30.33
C LYS A 165 3.14 -7.68 -30.37
N GLY A 166 2.67 -8.73 -31.03
CA GLY A 166 3.28 -10.06 -31.02
C GLY A 166 4.80 -10.07 -31.12
N CYS A 167 5.40 -10.94 -30.33
CA CYS A 167 6.75 -11.43 -30.57
C CYS A 167 6.77 -12.06 -31.97
N LEU A 168 7.24 -11.30 -32.97
CA LEU A 168 7.73 -11.85 -34.22
C LEU A 168 9.05 -12.56 -33.88
N TRP A 169 9.01 -13.89 -33.92
CA TRP A 169 10.20 -14.72 -34.14
C TRP A 169 10.70 -14.52 -35.56
#